data_AF-A0A178KL39-F1
#
_entry.id   AF-A0A178KL39-F1
#
_cell.length_a   1.000
_cell.length_b   1.000
_cell.length_c   1.000
_cell.angle_alpha   90.00
_cell.angle_beta   90.00
_cell.angle_gamma   90.00
#
_symmetry.space_group_name_H-M   'P 1'
#
loop_
_entity.id
_entity.type
_entity.pdbx_description
1 polymer ?
#
loop_
_entity_poly.entity_id
_entity_poly.type
_entity_poly.pdbx_seq_one_letter_code
_entity_poly.pdbx_strand_id
1 'polypeptide(L)'
;MKKWIVGLALCAAVPFSAFASQGLGVFVGSPMSGIQYKHNDLRFSLGISDFGLAFDKTFNVGSLTNNNKLDNVYTFVGAQYVDNHNKKFGVRSGVGFQLPVDSFELYGEVGPSLYVVEKVDLDLEAALGVRIRF
;
A
#
# COMPACT_ATOMS: atom_id res chain seq x y z
N MET A 1 10.83 -9.70 -30.41
CA MET A 1 11.76 -9.08 -29.43
C MET A 1 11.55 -7.57 -29.20
N LYS A 2 10.58 -6.87 -29.84
CA LYS A 2 10.40 -5.41 -29.68
C LYS A 2 9.32 -4.95 -28.67
N LYS A 3 8.48 -5.85 -28.13
CA LYS A 3 7.37 -5.49 -27.23
C LYS A 3 7.78 -5.24 -25.77
N TRP A 4 8.98 -5.67 -25.37
CA TRP A 4 9.47 -5.57 -23.99
C TRP A 4 10.12 -4.21 -23.70
N ILE A 5 10.57 -3.51 -24.75
CA ILE A 5 11.21 -2.19 -24.65
C ILE A 5 10.16 -1.10 -24.35
N VAL A 6 8.93 -1.28 -24.84
CA VAL A 6 7.83 -0.32 -24.62
C VAL A 6 7.39 -0.30 -23.15
N GLY A 7 7.37 -1.45 -22.47
CA GLY A 7 7.03 -1.53 -21.04
C GLY A 7 8.08 -0.89 -20.13
N LEU A 8 9.37 -1.00 -20.49
CA LEU A 8 10.46 -0.40 -19.71
C LEU A 8 10.50 1.13 -19.85
N ALA A 9 10.13 1.65 -21.02
CA ALA A 9 10.08 3.09 -21.30
C ALA A 9 8.95 3.81 -20.54
N LEU A 10 7.83 3.14 -20.27
CA LEU A 10 6.71 3.67 -19.47
C LEU A 10 7.06 3.83 -17.99
N CYS A 11 7.98 3.03 -17.45
CA CYS A 11 8.46 3.17 -16.07
C CYS A 11 9.46 4.32 -15.89
N ALA A 12 10.07 4.82 -16.97
CA ALA A 12 11.13 5.84 -16.91
C ALA A 12 10.60 7.29 -16.99
N ALA A 13 9.31 7.48 -17.28
CA ALA A 13 8.72 8.81 -17.49
C ALA A 13 8.13 9.45 -16.24
N VAL A 14 8.34 8.88 -15.05
CA VAL A 14 7.75 9.40 -13.80
C VAL A 14 8.67 10.47 -13.22
N PRO A 15 8.22 11.73 -13.05
CA PRO A 15 9.04 12.78 -12.46
C PRO A 15 9.35 12.46 -10.99
N PHE A 16 10.64 12.28 -10.69
CA PHE A 16 11.16 12.14 -9.32
C PHE A 16 11.33 13.51 -8.67
N SER A 17 10.21 14.17 -8.35
CA SER A 17 10.23 15.37 -7.51
C SER A 17 9.27 15.13 -6.34
N ALA A 18 9.75 14.46 -5.30
CA ALA A 18 9.02 14.28 -4.05
C ALA A 18 9.89 14.79 -2.89
N PHE A 19 9.35 15.73 -2.11
CA PHE A 19 9.81 15.94 -0.75
C PHE A 19 9.69 14.60 -0.02
N ALA A 20 10.79 14.12 0.57
CA ALA A 20 10.82 12.79 1.13
C ALA A 20 9.84 12.69 2.31
N SER A 21 8.67 12.06 2.13
CA SER A 21 7.70 11.88 3.21
C SER A 21 7.98 10.53 3.86
N GLN A 22 8.64 10.54 5.01
CA GLN A 22 8.85 9.32 5.78
C GLN A 22 7.78 9.20 6.85
N GLY A 23 7.49 7.97 7.25
CA GLY A 23 6.66 7.77 8.42
C GLY A 23 6.75 6.36 8.99
N LEU A 24 6.58 6.28 10.30
CA LEU A 24 6.54 5.02 11.04
C LEU A 24 5.23 4.95 11.82
N GLY A 25 4.55 3.82 11.77
CA GLY A 25 3.24 3.69 12.38
C GLY A 25 2.84 2.27 12.73
N VAL A 26 1.62 2.18 13.26
CA VAL A 26 0.94 0.94 13.61
C VAL A 26 -0.38 0.83 12.85
N PHE A 27 -0.85 -0.38 12.64
CA PHE A 27 -2.14 -0.64 12.02
C PHE A 27 -2.83 -1.87 12.59
N VAL A 28 -4.16 -1.84 12.52
CA VAL A 28 -5.04 -2.94 12.86
C VAL A 28 -5.93 -3.25 11.66
N GLY A 29 -6.09 -4.52 11.33
CA GLY A 29 -6.83 -4.92 10.15
C GLY A 29 -6.67 -6.40 9.77
N SER A 30 -7.17 -6.70 8.58
CA SER A 30 -7.02 -7.99 7.91
C SER A 30 -6.06 -7.83 6.73
N PRO A 31 -5.20 -8.82 6.43
CA PRO A 31 -5.08 -10.13 7.07
C PRO A 31 -4.13 -10.13 8.28
N MET A 32 -3.51 -8.97 8.57
CA MET A 32 -2.53 -8.82 9.62
C MET A 32 -2.70 -7.46 10.28
N SER A 33 -2.23 -7.35 11.52
CA SER A 33 -2.08 -6.10 12.27
C SER A 33 -0.63 -5.99 12.73
N GLY A 34 -0.04 -4.79 12.74
CA GLY A 34 1.36 -4.65 13.10
C GLY A 34 1.94 -3.26 12.86
N ILE A 35 3.20 -3.20 12.43
CA ILE A 35 3.94 -1.96 12.22
C ILE A 35 4.17 -1.68 10.74
N GLN A 36 4.35 -0.41 10.39
CA GLN A 36 4.51 0.02 9.02
C GLN A 36 5.50 1.16 8.88
N TYR A 37 6.37 1.05 7.89
CA TYR A 37 7.28 2.11 7.46
C TYR A 37 6.88 2.59 6.07
N LYS A 38 6.69 3.90 5.91
CA LYS A 38 6.41 4.57 4.65
C LYS A 38 7.60 5.43 4.27
N HIS A 39 8.02 5.33 3.01
CA HIS A 39 9.01 6.19 2.40
C HIS A 39 8.48 6.64 1.04
N ASN A 40 8.02 7.89 0.97
CA ASN A 40 7.34 8.45 -0.20
C ASN A 40 6.07 7.68 -0.55
N ASP A 41 6.02 7.16 -1.77
CA ASP A 41 4.97 6.34 -2.33
C ASP A 41 5.14 4.85 -1.96
N LEU A 42 6.28 4.45 -1.40
CA LEU A 42 6.56 3.07 -1.01
C LEU A 42 6.24 2.81 0.45
N ARG A 43 5.81 1.58 0.73
CA ARG A 43 5.39 1.19 2.06
C ARG A 43 5.72 -0.26 2.36
N PHE A 44 6.26 -0.47 3.55
CA PHE A 44 6.64 -1.77 4.08
C PHE A 44 5.83 -2.03 5.36
N SER A 45 5.14 -3.15 5.44
CA SER A 45 4.36 -3.55 6.61
C SER A 45 4.87 -4.87 7.16
N LEU A 46 4.97 -4.96 8.49
CA LEU A 46 5.29 -6.17 9.23
C LEU A 46 4.08 -6.51 10.11
N GLY A 47 3.42 -7.61 9.80
CA GLY A 47 2.32 -8.20 10.57
C GLY A 47 2.84 -8.94 11.80
N ILE A 48 2.20 -8.67 12.94
CA ILE A 48 2.51 -9.26 14.25
C ILE A 48 1.36 -10.17 14.72
N SER A 49 0.10 -9.80 14.49
CA SER A 49 -1.06 -10.64 14.88
C SER A 49 -1.08 -11.97 14.13
N ASP A 50 -0.84 -11.88 12.83
CA ASP A 50 -0.51 -12.95 11.92
C ASP A 50 0.80 -12.52 11.29
N PHE A 51 1.82 -13.38 11.41
CA PHE A 51 3.14 -13.02 10.90
C PHE A 51 3.04 -12.82 9.39
N GLY A 52 3.47 -11.67 8.92
CA GLY A 52 3.35 -11.33 7.51
C GLY A 52 4.20 -10.14 7.12
N LEU A 53 4.46 -10.03 5.82
CA LEU A 53 5.18 -8.93 5.22
C LEU A 53 4.36 -8.40 4.07
N ALA A 54 4.26 -7.08 3.94
CA ALA A 54 3.65 -6.47 2.76
C ALA A 54 4.52 -5.34 2.23
N PHE A 55 4.52 -5.21 0.90
CA PHE A 55 5.16 -4.12 0.19
C PHE A 55 4.15 -3.49 -0.79
N ASP A 56 3.87 -2.21 -0.61
CA ASP A 56 2.90 -1.47 -1.42
C ASP A 56 3.56 -0.25 -2.09
N LYS A 57 3.10 0.05 -3.31
CA LYS A 57 3.25 1.35 -3.96
C LYS A 57 1.90 2.07 -3.95
N THR A 58 1.90 3.29 -3.44
CA THR A 58 0.73 4.14 -3.29
C THR A 58 0.73 5.23 -4.36
N PHE A 59 -0.47 5.64 -4.77
CA PHE A 59 -0.65 6.68 -5.77
C PHE A 59 -1.71 7.65 -5.27
N ASN A 60 -1.35 8.93 -5.15
CA ASN A 60 -2.27 9.96 -4.72
C ASN A 60 -3.35 10.17 -5.79
N VAL A 61 -4.63 10.03 -5.43
CA VAL A 61 -5.75 10.14 -6.38
C VAL A 61 -5.91 11.58 -6.85
N GLY A 62 -5.69 12.58 -6.00
CA GLY A 62 -5.72 13.98 -6.39
C GLY A 62 -4.70 14.29 -7.49
N SER A 63 -3.48 13.79 -7.37
CA SER A 63 -2.44 13.88 -8.41
C SER A 63 -2.80 13.11 -9.68
N LEU A 64 -3.32 11.88 -9.57
CA LEU A 64 -3.72 11.08 -10.74
C LEU A 64 -4.88 11.70 -11.53
N THR A 65 -5.80 12.38 -10.85
CA THR A 65 -7.02 12.94 -11.44
C THR A 65 -6.97 14.45 -11.67
N ASN A 66 -5.85 15.11 -11.33
CA ASN A 66 -5.70 16.56 -11.28
C ASN A 66 -6.82 17.25 -10.45
N ASN A 67 -7.20 16.66 -9.33
CA ASN A 67 -8.27 17.15 -8.45
C ASN A 67 -7.82 17.20 -6.99
N ASN A 68 -7.41 18.39 -6.55
CA ASN A 68 -6.86 18.62 -5.20
C ASN A 68 -7.84 18.28 -4.07
N LYS A 69 -9.16 18.17 -4.34
CA LYS A 69 -10.14 17.72 -3.33
C LYS A 69 -9.92 16.26 -2.91
N LEU A 70 -9.16 15.49 -3.70
CA LEU A 70 -8.86 14.08 -3.48
C LEU A 70 -7.41 13.86 -3.00
N ASP A 71 -6.69 14.89 -2.56
CA ASP A 71 -5.31 14.76 -2.08
C ASP A 71 -5.17 13.89 -0.83
N ASN A 72 -6.25 13.73 -0.07
CA ASN A 72 -6.32 12.83 1.08
C ASN A 72 -6.70 11.39 0.70
N VAL A 73 -6.92 11.11 -0.58
CA VAL A 73 -7.31 9.79 -1.08
C VAL A 73 -6.15 9.24 -1.91
N TYR A 74 -5.88 7.95 -1.76
CA TYR A 74 -4.89 7.25 -2.55
C TYR A 74 -5.41 5.89 -2.97
N THR A 75 -4.83 5.36 -4.04
CA THR A 75 -4.95 3.95 -4.40
C THR A 75 -3.60 3.27 -4.19
N PHE A 76 -3.60 1.96 -4.02
CA PHE A 76 -2.36 1.21 -3.85
C PHE A 76 -2.40 -0.11 -4.60
N VAL A 77 -1.21 -0.60 -4.94
CA VAL A 77 -0.98 -1.96 -5.40
C VAL A 77 0.28 -2.49 -4.73
N GLY A 78 0.27 -3.75 -4.36
CA GLY A 78 1.37 -4.35 -3.63
C GLY A 78 1.33 -5.86 -3.65
N ALA A 79 2.28 -6.44 -2.94
CA ALA A 79 2.31 -7.87 -2.68
C ALA A 79 2.43 -8.08 -1.17
N GLN A 80 1.89 -9.20 -0.71
CA GLN A 80 1.98 -9.61 0.67
C GLN A 80 2.30 -11.09 0.79
N TYR A 81 3.03 -11.41 1.85
CA TYR A 81 3.22 -12.74 2.38
C TYR A 81 2.55 -12.80 3.76
N VAL A 82 1.77 -13.85 4.02
CA VAL A 82 1.16 -14.09 5.33
C VAL A 82 1.41 -15.53 5.70
N ASP A 83 2.00 -15.75 6.88
CA ASP A 83 2.21 -17.09 7.43
C ASP A 83 0.92 -17.57 8.09
N ASN A 84 -0.11 -17.78 7.27
CA ASN A 84 -1.37 -18.37 7.70
C ASN A 84 -1.72 -19.51 6.74
N HIS A 85 -2.10 -20.67 7.31
CA HIS A 85 -2.29 -21.98 6.69
C HIS A 85 -2.41 -21.99 5.15
N ASN A 86 -3.43 -21.34 4.57
CA ASN A 86 -3.75 -21.38 3.13
C ASN A 86 -3.39 -20.10 2.35
N LYS A 87 -2.92 -19.03 3.02
CA LYS A 87 -2.79 -17.66 2.47
C LYS A 87 -1.34 -17.18 2.44
N LYS A 88 -0.47 -17.90 1.74
CA LYS A 88 0.98 -17.67 1.78
C LYS A 88 1.45 -16.43 1.03
N PHE A 89 1.02 -16.25 -0.22
CA PHE A 89 1.44 -15.12 -1.06
C PHE A 89 0.26 -14.57 -1.85
N GLY A 90 0.12 -13.25 -1.86
CA GLY A 90 -0.96 -12.58 -2.56
C GLY A 90 -0.59 -11.23 -3.13
N VAL A 91 -1.31 -10.82 -4.17
CA VAL A 91 -1.30 -9.47 -4.71
C VAL A 91 -2.44 -8.70 -4.07
N ARG A 92 -2.14 -7.53 -3.52
CA ARG A 92 -3.13 -6.66 -2.88
C ARG A 92 -3.28 -5.38 -3.67
N SER A 93 -4.50 -4.85 -3.67
CA SER A 93 -4.78 -3.53 -4.21
C SER A 93 -5.93 -2.90 -3.45
N GLY A 94 -6.14 -1.60 -3.57
CA GLY A 94 -7.25 -0.97 -2.91
C GLY A 94 -7.26 0.54 -3.00
N VAL A 95 -8.13 1.10 -2.17
CA VAL A 95 -8.24 2.54 -1.94
C VAL A 95 -8.03 2.81 -0.46
N GLY A 96 -7.45 3.96 -0.18
CA GLY A 96 -7.23 4.44 1.17
C GLY A 96 -7.47 5.93 1.28
N PHE A 97 -7.67 6.36 2.51
CA PHE A 97 -7.67 7.76 2.88
C PHE A 97 -6.62 8.02 3.94
N GLN A 98 -6.03 9.21 3.93
CA GLN A 98 -5.07 9.68 4.93
C GLN A 98 -5.45 11.09 5.39
N LEU A 99 -5.40 11.32 6.69
CA LEU A 99 -5.71 12.58 7.34
C LEU A 99 -4.47 13.04 8.12
N PRO A 100 -3.69 13.98 7.57
CA PRO A 100 -2.55 14.54 8.27
C PRO A 100 -3.00 15.48 9.39
N VAL A 101 -2.47 15.27 10.61
CA VAL A 101 -2.71 16.09 11.80
C VAL A 101 -1.35 16.37 12.46
N ASP A 102 -0.79 17.56 12.21
CA ASP A 102 0.58 17.92 12.62
C ASP A 102 1.61 16.86 12.20
N SER A 103 2.40 16.32 13.13
CA SER A 103 3.35 15.23 12.86
C SER A 103 2.69 13.86 12.78
N PHE A 104 1.38 13.73 13.01
CA PHE A 104 0.65 12.47 12.91
C PHE A 104 -0.13 12.37 11.61
N GLU A 105 -0.45 11.15 11.21
CA GLU A 105 -1.32 10.84 10.08
C GLU A 105 -2.20 9.64 10.44
N LEU A 106 -3.51 9.85 10.46
CA LEU A 106 -4.49 8.79 10.55
C LEU A 106 -4.77 8.28 9.14
N TYR A 107 -4.90 6.98 8.96
CA TYR A 107 -5.24 6.42 7.64
C TYR A 107 -6.14 5.21 7.76
N GLY A 108 -6.88 4.95 6.69
CA GLY A 108 -7.72 3.78 6.55
C GLY A 108 -7.73 3.27 5.12
N GLU A 109 -7.84 1.96 4.97
CA GLU A 109 -7.73 1.24 3.70
C GLU A 109 -8.75 0.15 3.58
N VAL A 110 -9.18 -0.08 2.35
CA VAL A 110 -10.01 -1.22 1.97
C VAL A 110 -9.65 -1.66 0.56
N GLY A 111 -9.61 -2.97 0.33
CA GLY A 111 -9.39 -3.49 -1.00
C GLY A 111 -9.22 -5.00 -1.07
N PRO A 112 -9.22 -5.56 -2.28
CA PRO A 112 -9.08 -6.99 -2.46
C PRO A 112 -7.61 -7.46 -2.35
N SER A 113 -7.45 -8.67 -1.85
CA SER A 113 -6.21 -9.45 -1.90
C SER A 113 -6.44 -10.77 -2.61
N LEU A 114 -5.66 -11.01 -3.66
CA LEU A 114 -5.68 -12.21 -4.48
C LEU A 114 -4.55 -13.13 -4.07
N TYR A 115 -4.88 -14.25 -3.44
CA TYR A 115 -3.91 -15.28 -3.03
C TYR A 115 -3.78 -16.35 -4.11
N VAL A 116 -2.54 -16.79 -4.41
CA VAL A 116 -2.26 -17.59 -5.62
C VAL A 116 -1.57 -18.94 -5.38
N VAL A 117 -1.26 -19.30 -4.13
CA VAL A 117 -0.35 -20.44 -3.86
C VAL A 117 -1.03 -21.81 -3.88
N GLU A 118 -2.20 -21.98 -3.28
CA GLU A 118 -2.85 -23.30 -3.18
C GLU A 118 -4.21 -23.35 -3.89
N LYS A 119 -5.00 -22.28 -3.77
CA LYS A 119 -6.19 -21.98 -4.56
C LYS A 119 -6.22 -20.48 -4.81
N VAL A 120 -6.76 -20.07 -5.96
CA VAL A 120 -7.06 -18.66 -6.19
C VAL A 120 -8.18 -18.27 -5.25
N ASP A 121 -7.86 -17.46 -4.25
CA ASP A 121 -8.80 -16.94 -3.27
C ASP A 121 -8.76 -15.40 -3.29
N LEU A 122 -9.93 -14.79 -3.23
CA LEU A 122 -10.10 -13.34 -3.28
C LEU A 122 -10.78 -12.89 -2.00
N ASP A 123 -10.02 -12.24 -1.14
CA ASP A 123 -10.55 -11.68 0.10
C ASP A 123 -10.68 -10.17 0.01
N LEU A 124 -11.74 -9.63 0.61
CA LEU A 124 -11.85 -8.19 0.86
C LEU A 124 -11.25 -7.88 2.22
N GLU A 125 -10.20 -7.05 2.23
CA GLU A 125 -9.43 -6.71 3.42
C GLU A 125 -9.58 -5.22 3.74
N ALA A 126 -9.45 -4.89 5.01
CA ALA A 126 -9.49 -3.51 5.50
C ALA A 126 -8.53 -3.31 6.65
N ALA A 127 -7.98 -2.10 6.76
CA ALA A 127 -7.06 -1.72 7.82
C ALA A 127 -7.26 -0.26 8.24
N LEU A 128 -7.00 0.03 9.51
CA LEU A 128 -6.92 1.38 10.06
C LEU A 128 -5.57 1.52 10.76
N GLY A 129 -4.97 2.70 10.67
CA GLY A 129 -3.68 2.92 11.32
C GLY A 129 -3.37 4.38 11.62
N VAL A 130 -2.28 4.54 12.37
CA VAL A 130 -1.72 5.83 12.74
C VAL A 130 -0.22 5.79 12.49
N ARG A 131 0.34 6.83 11.88
CA ARG A 131 1.79 6.98 11.71
C ARG A 131 2.28 8.36 12.10
N ILE A 132 3.53 8.43 12.56
CA ILE A 132 4.28 9.66 12.78
C ILE A 132 5.04 9.96 11.49
N ARG A 133 4.95 11.21 11.02
CA ARG A 133 5.59 11.73 9.81
C ARG A 133 6.82 12.55 10.17
N PHE A 134 7.90 12.39 9.42
CA PHE A 134 9.16 13.12 9.60
C PHE A 134 9.95 13.20 8.29
#